data_AF-A0A1I4T779-F1
#
_entry.id   AF-A0A1I4T779-F1
#
_cell.length_a   1.000
_cell.length_b   1.000
_cell.length_c   1.000
_cell.angle_alpha   90.00
_cell.angle_beta   90.00
_cell.angle_gamma   90.00
#
_symmetry.space_group_name_H-M   'P 1'
#
loop_
_entity.id
_entity.type
_entity.pdbx_description
1 polymer ?
#
loop_
_entity_poly.entity_id
_entity_poly.type
_entity_poly.pdbx_seq_one_letter_code
_entity_poly.pdbx_strand_id
1 'polypeptide(L)'
;MWESWSRVACAVVFAAGLAGGSGTAVAQSSQGVRDVDWRNAEFTVPAVGPCPQQSVAFAGGAAEVGNWVYRFTPEREVGFADVTGEGVEDALILVECGPRDSEYSRALVAMTEGPQPLGTVVSPPVWTQVPDGFTVHDGEIAVRIEDFDTGGSWTERYRWAQSARAFVRVDGS
;
A
#
# COMPACT_ATOMS: atom_id res chain seq x y z
N MET A 1 -64.23 -2.10 -34.05
CA MET A 1 -65.21 -2.86 -33.26
C MET A 1 -65.13 -4.32 -33.70
N TRP A 2 -64.90 -5.19 -32.73
CA TRP A 2 -65.18 -6.63 -32.68
C TRP A 2 -64.06 -7.61 -33.05
N GLU A 3 -63.58 -8.23 -31.97
CA GLU A 3 -62.78 -9.44 -31.84
C GLU A 3 -63.49 -10.68 -32.42
N SER A 4 -62.70 -11.69 -32.81
CA SER A 4 -63.02 -13.08 -32.44
C SER A 4 -61.77 -13.96 -32.47
N TRP A 5 -61.61 -14.72 -31.38
CA TRP A 5 -60.54 -15.66 -31.09
C TRP A 5 -60.73 -17.02 -31.79
N SER A 6 -59.64 -17.77 -31.97
CA SER A 6 -59.60 -19.20 -31.60
C SER A 6 -58.17 -19.73 -31.45
N ARG A 7 -58.03 -20.56 -30.41
CA ARG A 7 -56.81 -21.17 -29.87
C ARG A 7 -56.42 -22.41 -30.66
N VAL A 8 -55.12 -22.66 -30.84
CA VAL A 8 -54.56 -24.01 -30.92
C VAL A 8 -53.24 -24.04 -30.14
N ALA A 9 -53.13 -25.04 -29.26
CA ALA A 9 -52.01 -25.31 -28.37
C ALA A 9 -50.98 -26.27 -29.01
N CYS A 10 -49.85 -26.43 -28.29
CA CYS A 10 -48.75 -27.40 -28.49
C CYS A 10 -47.75 -27.02 -29.60
N ALA A 11 -46.43 -27.12 -29.43
CA ALA A 11 -45.62 -27.84 -28.46
C ALA A 11 -44.27 -27.13 -28.25
N VAL A 12 -43.71 -27.28 -27.05
CA VAL A 12 -42.30 -27.01 -26.75
C VAL A 12 -41.48 -28.21 -27.22
N VAL A 13 -40.44 -27.98 -28.03
CA VAL A 13 -39.26 -28.87 -28.08
C VAL A 13 -38.00 -28.00 -28.20
N PHE A 14 -37.11 -28.20 -27.24
CA PHE A 14 -35.79 -27.58 -27.10
C PHE A 14 -34.87 -27.93 -28.28
N ALA A 15 -34.13 -26.94 -28.79
CA ALA A 15 -32.90 -27.17 -29.52
C ALA A 15 -31.77 -26.39 -28.83
N ALA A 16 -30.95 -27.15 -28.10
CA ALA A 16 -29.73 -26.67 -27.46
C ALA A 16 -28.69 -26.32 -28.54
N GLY A 17 -28.30 -25.04 -28.60
CA GLY A 17 -27.15 -24.57 -29.38
C GLY A 17 -26.16 -23.90 -28.44
N LEU A 18 -25.30 -24.70 -27.81
CA LEU A 18 -24.17 -24.24 -27.02
C LEU A 18 -23.06 -23.76 -27.97
N ALA A 19 -22.92 -22.46 -28.12
CA ALA A 19 -21.67 -21.81 -28.50
C ALA A 19 -21.30 -20.81 -27.38
N GLY A 20 -21.00 -21.38 -26.21
CA GLY A 20 -20.50 -20.64 -25.05
C GLY A 20 -19.04 -20.28 -25.27
N GLY A 21 -18.81 -19.17 -25.95
CA GLY A 21 -17.52 -18.48 -26.03
C GLY A 21 -17.60 -17.13 -25.32
N SER A 22 -18.25 -17.07 -24.15
CA SER A 22 -18.24 -15.91 -23.28
C SER A 22 -16.88 -15.86 -22.58
N GLY A 23 -15.84 -15.45 -23.30
CA GLY A 23 -14.64 -14.95 -22.67
C GLY A 23 -15.05 -13.74 -21.85
N THR A 24 -15.35 -13.94 -20.57
CA THR A 24 -15.35 -12.85 -19.60
C THR A 24 -13.92 -12.36 -19.57
N ALA A 25 -13.64 -11.28 -20.32
CA ALA A 25 -12.54 -10.41 -19.98
C ALA A 25 -12.81 -10.00 -18.54
N VAL A 26 -12.12 -10.64 -17.59
CA VAL A 26 -12.08 -10.17 -16.22
C VAL A 26 -11.32 -8.87 -16.35
N ALA A 27 -12.04 -7.76 -16.41
CA ALA A 27 -11.43 -6.48 -16.13
C ALA A 27 -10.77 -6.67 -14.77
N GLN A 28 -9.43 -6.68 -14.73
CA GLN A 28 -8.72 -6.46 -13.49
C GLN A 28 -9.15 -5.05 -13.09
N SER A 29 -10.22 -4.95 -12.30
CA SER A 29 -10.50 -3.77 -11.51
C SER A 29 -9.18 -3.45 -10.83
N SER A 30 -8.60 -2.30 -11.16
CA SER A 30 -7.44 -1.80 -10.43
C SER A 30 -7.85 -1.84 -8.97
N GLN A 31 -7.25 -2.76 -8.23
CA GLN A 31 -7.57 -2.94 -6.83
C GLN A 31 -7.11 -1.65 -6.16
N GLY A 32 -8.05 -0.88 -5.62
CA GLY A 32 -7.74 0.39 -4.99
C GLY A 32 -6.76 0.16 -3.85
N VAL A 33 -5.98 1.17 -3.50
CA VAL A 33 -4.93 1.04 -2.48
C VAL A 33 -5.46 0.51 -1.13
N ARG A 34 -6.74 0.78 -0.82
CA ARG A 34 -7.43 0.32 0.38
C ARG A 34 -7.89 -1.14 0.33
N ASP A 35 -8.10 -1.67 -0.88
CA ASP A 35 -8.55 -3.03 -1.08
C ASP A 35 -7.41 -4.04 -0.94
N VAL A 36 -6.15 -3.58 -0.94
CA VAL A 36 -4.97 -4.42 -0.73
C VAL A 36 -4.91 -4.89 0.72
N ASP A 37 -4.85 -6.21 0.92
CA ASP A 37 -4.52 -6.78 2.24
C ASP A 37 -3.02 -6.63 2.52
N TRP A 38 -2.61 -5.41 2.87
CA TRP A 38 -1.21 -5.03 3.04
C TRP A 38 -0.42 -5.96 3.96
N ARG A 39 -1.08 -6.51 5.00
CA ARG A 39 -0.42 -7.42 5.95
C ARG A 39 -0.17 -8.80 5.37
N ASN A 40 -0.82 -9.18 4.27
CA ASN A 40 -0.62 -10.46 3.59
C ASN A 40 -0.19 -10.28 2.12
N ALA A 41 0.20 -9.06 1.72
CA ALA A 41 0.60 -8.73 0.37
C ALA A 41 2.09 -9.02 0.14
N GLU A 42 2.45 -9.24 -1.13
CA GLU A 42 3.83 -9.20 -1.59
C GLU A 42 4.10 -7.85 -2.27
N PHE A 43 5.17 -7.17 -1.85
CA PHE A 43 5.61 -5.94 -2.49
C PHE A 43 7.09 -5.67 -2.27
N THR A 44 7.64 -4.76 -3.07
CA THR A 44 9.01 -4.29 -2.89
C THR A 44 9.07 -3.28 -1.75
N VAL A 45 9.76 -3.65 -0.67
CA VAL A 45 10.12 -2.73 0.42
C VAL A 45 11.40 -2.01 -0.01
N PRO A 46 11.43 -0.66 -0.04
CA PRO A 46 12.66 0.10 -0.29
C PRO A 46 13.70 -0.14 0.83
N ALA A 47 14.92 0.39 0.66
CA ALA A 47 15.93 0.26 1.71
C ALA A 47 15.47 0.95 3.01
N VAL A 48 15.66 0.27 4.15
CA VAL A 48 15.29 0.74 5.49
C VAL A 48 16.49 0.55 6.42
N GLY A 49 17.13 1.65 6.80
CA GLY A 49 18.38 1.61 7.55
C GLY A 49 19.43 0.68 6.89
N PRO A 50 19.94 -0.35 7.57
CA PRO A 50 20.90 -1.30 7.00
C PRO A 50 20.27 -2.35 6.08
N CYS A 51 18.93 -2.46 6.05
CA CYS A 51 18.25 -3.46 5.24
C CYS A 51 18.20 -3.07 3.76
N PRO A 52 18.57 -3.97 2.85
CA PRO A 52 18.49 -3.69 1.42
C PRO A 52 17.04 -3.63 0.95
N GLN A 53 16.83 -2.98 -0.19
CA GLN A 53 15.58 -3.11 -0.93
C GLN A 53 15.35 -4.58 -1.32
N GLN A 54 14.14 -5.10 -1.09
CA GLN A 54 13.78 -6.51 -1.33
C GLN A 54 12.30 -6.65 -1.71
N SER A 55 11.98 -7.66 -2.52
CA SER A 55 10.59 -8.15 -2.64
C SER A 55 10.28 -8.97 -1.40
N VAL A 56 9.21 -8.61 -0.68
CA VAL A 56 8.85 -9.23 0.60
C VAL A 56 7.41 -9.70 0.53
N ALA A 57 7.22 -11.02 0.66
CA ALA A 57 5.90 -11.64 0.77
C ALA A 57 5.50 -11.69 2.25
N PHE A 58 4.68 -10.72 2.69
CA PHE A 58 4.24 -10.64 4.08
C PHE A 58 3.17 -11.70 4.40
N ALA A 59 3.21 -12.22 5.63
CA ALA A 59 2.15 -13.01 6.21
C ALA A 59 1.85 -12.48 7.62
N GLY A 60 0.62 -12.00 7.86
CA GLY A 60 0.25 -11.36 9.12
C GLY A 60 1.04 -10.08 9.45
N GLY A 61 1.63 -9.44 8.45
CA GLY A 61 2.42 -8.22 8.57
C GLY A 61 3.89 -8.44 8.89
N ALA A 62 4.41 -9.67 8.77
CA ALA A 62 5.83 -9.96 8.93
C ALA A 62 6.32 -10.97 7.87
N ALA A 63 7.62 -10.93 7.59
CA ALA A 63 8.31 -11.88 6.74
C ALA A 63 9.81 -11.91 7.06
N GLU A 64 10.46 -13.00 6.68
CA GLU A 64 11.92 -13.12 6.72
C GLU A 64 12.44 -13.33 5.30
N VAL A 65 13.45 -12.55 4.91
CA VAL A 65 14.11 -12.66 3.60
C VAL A 65 15.62 -12.65 3.82
N GLY A 66 16.27 -13.79 3.57
CA GLY A 66 17.69 -13.96 3.89
C GLY A 66 17.94 -13.86 5.39
N ASN A 67 18.76 -12.90 5.81
CA ASN A 67 19.11 -12.65 7.22
C ASN A 67 18.29 -11.50 7.85
N TRP A 68 17.31 -10.95 7.11
CA TRP A 68 16.55 -9.78 7.52
C TRP A 68 15.11 -10.14 7.84
N VAL A 69 14.61 -9.57 8.92
CA VAL A 69 13.21 -9.63 9.31
C VAL A 69 12.57 -8.31 8.90
N TYR A 70 11.52 -8.38 8.10
CA TYR A 70 10.69 -7.24 7.71
C TYR A 70 9.35 -7.35 8.41
N ARG A 71 8.87 -6.29 9.05
CA ARG A 71 7.53 -6.29 9.65
C ARG A 71 6.88 -4.92 9.64
N PHE A 72 5.57 -4.90 9.62
CA PHE A 72 4.80 -3.71 9.90
C PHE A 72 5.03 -3.32 11.36
N THR A 73 5.18 -2.04 11.64
CA THR A 73 5.24 -1.57 13.03
C THR A 73 4.01 -2.06 13.79
N PRO A 74 4.20 -2.77 14.92
CA PRO A 74 3.08 -3.22 15.74
C PRO A 74 2.19 -2.04 16.15
N GLU A 75 0.88 -2.28 16.28
CA GLU A 75 -0.10 -1.28 16.74
C GLU A 75 -0.31 -0.07 15.81
N ARG A 76 0.42 0.02 14.69
CA ARG A 76 0.22 1.06 13.67
C ARG A 76 -0.59 0.51 12.51
N GLU A 77 -1.63 1.23 12.17
CA GLU A 77 -2.44 0.97 10.97
C GLU A 77 -1.77 1.55 9.74
N VAL A 78 -2.14 1.01 8.57
CA VAL A 78 -1.79 1.62 7.29
C VAL A 78 -2.58 2.92 7.16
N GLY A 79 -1.88 4.03 6.95
CA GLY A 79 -2.53 5.30 6.62
C GLY A 79 -2.84 5.39 5.15
N PHE A 80 -3.86 6.17 4.79
CA PHE A 80 -4.28 6.36 3.42
C PHE A 80 -4.53 7.84 3.17
N ALA A 81 -3.91 8.39 2.13
CA ALA A 81 -4.10 9.78 1.72
C ALA A 81 -3.58 9.99 0.29
N ASP A 82 -4.13 10.97 -0.43
CA ASP A 82 -3.55 11.45 -1.69
C ASP A 82 -2.28 12.26 -1.39
N VAL A 83 -1.11 11.62 -1.52
CA VAL A 83 0.19 12.26 -1.26
C VAL A 83 0.90 12.69 -2.54
N THR A 84 0.43 12.21 -3.69
CA THR A 84 0.97 12.53 -5.01
C THR A 84 0.26 13.72 -5.68
N GLY A 85 -0.94 14.06 -5.21
CA GLY A 85 -1.81 15.11 -5.75
C GLY A 85 -2.59 14.66 -6.99
N GLU A 86 -2.75 13.35 -7.19
CA GLU A 86 -3.35 12.76 -8.40
C GLU A 86 -4.85 12.49 -8.23
N GLY A 87 -5.43 12.82 -7.07
CA GLY A 87 -6.84 12.60 -6.76
C GLY A 87 -7.17 11.15 -6.40
N VAL A 88 -6.15 10.31 -6.22
CA VAL A 88 -6.24 8.93 -5.75
C VAL A 88 -5.42 8.78 -4.48
N GLU A 89 -5.87 7.93 -3.56
CA GLU A 89 -5.16 7.70 -2.32
C GLU A 89 -3.98 6.75 -2.51
N ASP A 90 -2.94 6.99 -1.73
CA ASP A 90 -1.76 6.15 -1.58
C ASP A 90 -1.72 5.58 -0.15
N ALA A 91 -1.04 4.45 0.03
CA ALA A 91 -0.84 3.83 1.34
C ALA A 91 0.47 4.30 1.97
N LEU A 92 0.42 4.61 3.26
CA LEU A 92 1.54 5.00 4.09
C LEU A 92 1.75 3.94 5.17
N ILE A 93 2.89 3.28 5.13
CA ILE A 93 3.18 2.09 5.93
C ILE A 93 4.45 2.33 6.75
N LEU A 94 4.35 2.19 8.07
CA LEU A 94 5.53 2.09 8.93
C LEU A 94 6.06 0.67 8.87
N VAL A 95 7.24 0.51 8.29
CA VAL A 95 7.94 -0.76 8.13
C VAL A 95 9.19 -0.75 8.99
N GLU A 96 9.37 -1.83 9.74
CA GLU A 96 10.56 -2.13 10.52
C GLU A 96 11.40 -3.18 9.80
N CYS A 97 12.71 -3.02 9.86
CA CYS A 97 13.63 -4.03 9.40
C CYS A 97 14.91 -4.09 10.24
N GLY A 98 15.38 -5.31 10.48
CA GLY A 98 16.62 -5.59 11.21
C GLY A 98 17.00 -7.07 11.15
N PRO A 99 18.19 -7.44 11.67
CA PRO A 99 18.54 -8.83 11.89
C PRO A 99 17.57 -9.48 12.89
N ARG A 100 17.51 -10.83 12.87
CA ARG A 100 16.80 -11.56 13.92
C ARG A 100 17.41 -11.23 15.29
N ASP A 101 16.55 -11.04 16.29
CA ASP A 101 16.92 -10.80 17.70
C ASP A 101 17.79 -9.55 17.94
N SER A 102 17.71 -8.54 17.06
CA SER A 102 18.41 -7.24 17.21
C SER A 102 17.42 -6.09 17.19
N GLU A 103 17.92 -4.87 17.32
CA GLU A 103 17.19 -3.63 17.13
C GLU A 103 16.82 -3.44 15.66
N TYR A 104 15.64 -2.85 15.43
CA TYR A 104 15.09 -2.68 14.08
C TYR A 104 15.15 -1.20 13.72
N SER A 105 15.63 -0.91 12.52
CA SER A 105 15.39 0.40 11.90
C SER A 105 13.94 0.48 11.45
N ARG A 106 13.36 1.67 11.49
CA ARG A 106 11.98 1.90 11.04
C ARG A 106 11.95 3.00 10.00
N ALA A 107 11.15 2.81 8.95
CA ALA A 107 10.91 3.80 7.91
C ALA A 107 9.41 3.96 7.67
N LEU A 108 9.02 5.14 7.20
CA LEU A 108 7.72 5.37 6.60
C LEU A 108 7.87 5.24 5.09
N VAL A 109 7.15 4.30 4.48
CA VAL A 109 7.16 4.06 3.04
C VAL A 109 5.79 4.37 2.46
N ALA A 110 5.77 4.89 1.23
CA ALA A 110 4.56 5.15 0.48
C ALA A 110 4.42 4.15 -0.66
N MET A 111 3.20 3.64 -0.83
CA MET A 111 2.82 2.67 -1.84
C MET A 111 1.61 3.19 -2.60
N THR A 112 1.48 2.82 -3.88
CA THR A 112 0.31 3.14 -4.71
C THR A 112 -0.39 1.86 -5.17
N GLU A 113 -1.38 2.00 -6.05
CA GLU A 113 -2.12 0.87 -6.64
C GLU A 113 -1.18 -0.21 -7.20
N GLY A 114 -1.63 -1.47 -7.19
CA GLY A 114 -0.82 -2.59 -7.69
C GLY A 114 0.37 -2.94 -6.78
N PRO A 115 0.15 -2.92 -5.46
CA PRO A 115 1.09 -2.51 -4.41
C PRO A 115 2.50 -2.11 -4.87
N GLN A 116 2.61 -1.01 -5.62
CA GLN A 116 3.89 -0.52 -6.12
C GLN A 116 4.50 0.53 -5.19
N PRO A 117 5.81 0.52 -4.92
CA PRO A 117 6.42 1.56 -4.09
C PRO A 117 6.47 2.90 -4.82
N LEU A 118 5.93 3.94 -4.20
CA LEU A 118 6.23 5.33 -4.57
C LEU A 118 7.60 5.76 -4.04
N GLY A 119 8.01 5.20 -2.90
CA GLY A 119 9.33 5.41 -2.31
C GLY A 119 9.30 5.52 -0.80
N THR A 120 10.45 5.85 -0.24
CA THR A 120 10.61 6.11 1.20
C THR A 120 10.24 7.57 1.48
N VAL A 121 9.31 7.80 2.41
CA VAL A 121 9.01 9.14 2.92
C VAL A 121 10.10 9.58 3.87
N VAL A 122 10.43 8.72 4.85
CA VAL A 122 11.56 8.92 5.76
C VAL A 122 12.15 7.59 6.20
N SER A 123 13.47 7.52 6.26
CA SER A 123 14.24 6.44 6.88
C SER A 123 15.40 7.07 7.65
N PRO A 124 15.30 7.23 8.98
CA PRO A 124 16.39 7.78 9.77
C PRO A 124 17.68 6.96 9.60
N PRO A 125 18.86 7.59 9.68
CA PRO A 125 20.14 6.93 9.40
C PRO A 125 20.60 6.01 10.54
N VAL A 126 20.00 6.13 11.72
CA VAL A 126 20.32 5.35 12.92
C VAL A 126 19.06 4.71 13.46
N TRP A 127 19.18 3.50 14.04
CA TRP A 127 18.03 2.74 14.53
C TRP A 127 17.36 3.37 15.76
N THR A 128 18.09 4.21 16.50
CA THR A 128 17.59 4.91 17.69
C THR A 128 16.62 6.02 17.35
N GLN A 129 16.61 6.48 16.10
CA GLN A 129 15.65 7.43 15.58
C GLN A 129 14.59 6.69 14.77
N VAL A 130 13.33 6.79 15.17
CA VAL A 130 12.24 6.05 14.53
C VAL A 130 11.07 6.97 14.19
N PRO A 131 10.50 6.89 12.98
CA PRO A 131 9.19 7.48 12.73
C PRO A 131 8.15 6.71 13.54
N ASP A 132 7.46 7.38 14.46
CA ASP A 132 6.52 6.72 15.36
C ASP A 132 5.06 7.07 15.04
N GLY A 133 4.83 8.04 14.16
CA GLY A 133 3.51 8.39 13.66
C GLY A 133 3.60 9.47 12.58
N PHE A 134 2.49 9.69 11.87
CA PHE A 134 2.41 10.73 10.86
C PHE A 134 0.98 11.29 10.75
N THR A 135 0.87 12.49 10.20
CA THR A 135 -0.38 13.10 9.74
C THR A 135 -0.20 13.60 8.31
N VAL A 136 -1.29 13.60 7.54
CA VAL A 136 -1.29 14.11 6.17
C VAL A 136 -2.30 15.25 6.07
N HIS A 137 -1.87 16.36 5.46
CA HIS A 137 -2.74 17.50 5.16
C HIS A 137 -2.30 18.14 3.84
N ASP A 138 -3.24 18.28 2.89
CA ASP A 138 -2.99 18.90 1.58
C ASP A 138 -1.73 18.37 0.86
N GLY A 139 -1.55 17.03 0.86
CA GLY A 139 -0.40 16.35 0.24
C GLY A 139 0.93 16.49 0.98
N GLU A 140 0.97 17.20 2.11
CA GLU A 140 2.12 17.25 3.02
C GLU A 140 2.00 16.20 4.10
N ILE A 141 3.11 15.49 4.34
CA ILE A 141 3.23 14.45 5.36
C ILE A 141 4.08 15.00 6.51
N ALA A 142 3.47 15.21 7.66
CA ALA A 142 4.19 15.55 8.89
C ALA A 142 4.48 14.25 9.67
N VAL A 143 5.75 13.89 9.83
CA VAL A 143 6.18 12.67 10.49
C VAL A 143 6.80 13.01 11.83
N ARG A 144 6.30 12.41 12.91
CA ARG A 144 6.93 12.50 14.23
C ARG A 144 8.08 11.49 14.30
N ILE A 145 9.26 11.98 14.65
CA ILE A 145 10.45 11.17 14.88
C ILE A 145 10.70 11.15 16.39
N GLU A 146 10.85 9.95 16.94
CA GLU A 146 11.28 9.69 18.31
C GLU A 146 12.74 9.28 18.31
N ASP A 147 13.54 9.82 19.23
CA ASP A 147 14.95 9.44 19.43
C ASP A 147 15.13 8.80 20.79
N PHE A 148 15.36 7.49 20.78
CA PHE A 148 15.56 6.68 21.98
C PHE A 148 16.86 6.98 22.72
N ASP A 149 17.88 7.54 22.07
CA ASP A 149 19.14 7.89 22.75
C ASP A 149 18.96 9.11 23.66
N THR A 150 18.17 10.08 23.21
CA THR A 150 17.96 11.35 23.93
C THR A 150 16.63 11.42 24.67
N GLY A 151 15.69 10.52 24.37
CA GLY A 151 14.29 10.61 24.81
C GLY A 151 13.53 11.78 24.18
N GLY A 152 14.09 12.41 23.15
CA GLY A 152 13.51 13.54 22.44
C GLY A 152 12.57 13.13 21.32
N SER A 153 11.79 14.09 20.83
CA SER A 153 11.06 13.94 19.57
C SER A 153 11.00 15.25 18.80
N TRP A 154 10.89 15.15 17.47
CA TRP A 154 10.66 16.30 16.58
C TRP A 154 9.71 15.90 15.45
N THR A 155 9.37 16.86 14.59
CA THR A 155 8.54 16.63 13.41
C THR A 155 9.30 17.02 12.17
N GLU A 156 9.35 16.12 11.20
CA GLU A 156 9.86 16.39 9.85
C GLU A 156 8.69 16.47 8.88
N ARG A 157 8.82 17.28 7.83
CA ARG A 157 7.73 17.49 6.86
C ARG A 157 8.19 17.09 5.48
N TYR A 158 7.36 16.34 4.78
CA TYR A 158 7.66 15.82 3.44
C TYR A 158 6.55 16.14 2.45
N ARG A 159 6.92 16.28 1.18
CA ARG A 159 5.98 16.37 0.05
C ARG A 159 6.48 15.54 -1.11
N TRP A 160 5.56 15.05 -1.93
CA TRP A 160 5.89 14.43 -3.20
C TRP A 160 6.42 15.48 -4.19
N ALA A 161 7.61 15.26 -4.72
CA ALA A 161 8.19 16.05 -5.79
C ALA A 161 8.04 15.33 -7.12
N GLN A 162 7.06 15.74 -7.92
CA GLN A 162 6.77 15.15 -9.24
C GLN A 162 7.99 15.12 -10.18
N SER A 163 8.86 16.13 -10.13
CA SER A 163 10.08 16.20 -10.95
C SER A 163 11.13 15.15 -10.59
N ALA A 164 11.22 14.78 -9.31
CA ALA A 164 12.18 13.79 -8.81
C ALA A 164 11.57 12.39 -8.69
N ARG A 165 10.23 12.29 -8.72
CA ARG A 165 9.46 11.09 -8.38
C ARG A 165 9.89 10.52 -7.03
N ALA A 166 9.98 11.40 -6.03
CA ALA A 166 10.43 11.09 -4.69
C ALA A 166 9.80 12.02 -3.66
N PHE A 167 9.77 11.60 -2.40
CA PHE A 167 9.44 12.48 -1.27
C PHE A 167 10.64 13.34 -0.91
N VAL A 168 10.41 14.65 -0.79
CA VAL A 168 11.43 15.62 -0.39
C VAL A 168 11.03 16.26 0.92
N ARG A 169 12.01 16.48 1.79
CA ARG A 169 11.84 17.19 3.04
C ARG A 169 11.61 18.68 2.77
N VAL A 170 10.62 19.30 3.42
CA VAL A 170 10.18 20.69 3.14
C VAL A 170 10.34 21.65 4.32
N ASP A 171 10.62 21.16 5.52
CA ASP A 171 10.83 22.00 6.72
C ASP A 171 12.18 22.72 6.76
N GLY A 172 13.05 22.52 5.75
CA GLY A 172 14.34 23.19 5.62
C GLY A 172 15.36 22.68 6.65
N SER A 173 16.56 22.35 6.19
CA SER A 173 17.71 22.05 7.04
C SER A 173 18.22 23.30 7.75
#